data_AF-A0A329M6M4-F1
#
_entry.id   AF-A0A329M6M4-F1
#
_cell.length_a   1.000
_cell.length_b   1.000
_cell.length_c   1.000
_cell.angle_alpha   90.00
_cell.angle_beta   90.00
_cell.angle_gamma   90.00
#
_symmetry.space_group_name_H-M   'P 1'
#
loop_
_entity.id
_entity.type
_entity.pdbx_description
1 polymer ?
#
loop_
_entity_poly.entity_id
_entity_poly.type
_entity_poly.pdbx_seq_one_letter_code
_entity_poly.pdbx_strand_id
1 'polypeptide(L)'
;MSTDSAATAAARIAEGYAFGGQALELGTVVIDGAADPAAQIRIPLATINRHGLVAGATGTGKTKTLQLIAEQLSAAGVPVLMADVKGDLSGLARPGLGNDKTAARAQDTGDNWEPTGFPVEFLSLGTDGVGVPIRATVASFGPVLLSKVLGLNATQESTLGLIFHWAKENNRALVTLDQLRDVITHLTSDAGKEDLKSLGGVSPTTAGVILRALVNLEGEGGDTFFGEPKLDPRDLLRVEQGRGIISLLEFGGQSLRPVIFSTFLMWLLADLFTVLDEVGDVDKPKLVFFFDEAHLLFADASKAFLEQVEQTVKLIRSKGVGVFFCTQLPTDIPNDILSQLGARIQHALRAFTPDDQKALSKTVRTYPKTDVYDLESALTSLGIGEAVVTVLSEKGAPTPVAWTRMRVPRSLMASIGDEDIVAAAKNSALQSKYGETTPQPARPQADPSAPEPQAAPRSPQAQSDYPPVPSNEPVPPMPEPAEPKGPSLLERLWHDREVQRAVDMGIREVIKAKFGSTGRRRRK
;
A
#
# COMPACT_ATOMS: atom_id res chain seq x y z
N MET A 1 51.72 -26.60 4.26
CA MET A 1 50.36 -27.10 3.97
C MET A 1 49.40 -26.35 4.87
N SER A 2 48.43 -25.53 4.46
CA SER A 2 48.10 -24.84 3.21
C SER A 2 47.40 -23.54 3.65
N THR A 3 47.87 -22.39 3.19
CA THR A 3 47.30 -21.05 3.47
C THR A 3 46.03 -20.77 2.65
N ASP A 4 45.20 -21.79 2.41
CA ASP A 4 44.19 -21.78 1.34
C ASP A 4 42.80 -22.31 1.77
N SER A 5 42.44 -22.19 3.05
CA SER A 5 41.11 -22.59 3.53
C SER A 5 40.65 -21.74 4.71
N ALA A 6 40.02 -20.60 4.43
CA ALA A 6 38.96 -19.97 5.23
C ALA A 6 38.65 -18.58 4.65
N ALA A 7 37.63 -18.47 3.79
CA ALA A 7 37.01 -17.17 3.56
C ALA A 7 36.53 -16.62 4.91
N THR A 8 36.84 -15.36 5.23
CA THR A 8 36.27 -14.68 6.40
C THR A 8 34.74 -14.78 6.33
N ALA A 9 34.04 -14.78 7.48
CA ALA A 9 32.57 -14.86 7.48
C ALA A 9 31.93 -13.80 6.56
N ALA A 10 32.52 -12.61 6.51
CA ALA A 10 32.15 -11.54 5.60
C ALA A 10 32.28 -11.92 4.12
N ALA A 11 33.42 -12.48 3.69
CA ALA A 11 33.62 -12.93 2.31
C ALA A 11 32.65 -14.04 1.91
N ARG A 12 32.39 -15.01 2.81
CA ARG A 12 31.42 -16.10 2.57
C ARG A 12 30.00 -15.59 2.40
N ILE A 13 29.59 -14.58 3.20
CA ILE A 13 28.29 -13.92 3.04
C ILE A 13 28.24 -13.20 1.69
N ALA A 14 29.25 -12.36 1.39
CA ALA A 14 29.30 -11.57 0.16
C ALA A 14 29.33 -12.42 -1.13
N GLU A 15 29.89 -13.63 -1.08
CA GLU A 15 29.82 -14.59 -2.20
C GLU A 15 28.37 -14.92 -2.58
N GLY A 16 27.46 -14.99 -1.61
CA GLY A 16 26.03 -15.15 -1.86
C GLY A 16 25.36 -13.97 -2.56
N TYR A 17 26.03 -12.81 -2.59
CA TYR A 17 25.63 -11.58 -3.27
C TYR A 17 26.48 -11.29 -4.52
N ALA A 18 27.28 -12.26 -4.96
CA ALA A 18 28.05 -12.20 -6.19
C ALA A 18 27.15 -12.48 -7.41
N PHE A 19 26.53 -11.42 -7.95
CA PHE A 19 25.70 -11.49 -9.16
C PHE A 19 26.51 -11.10 -10.40
N GLY A 20 26.16 -11.69 -11.55
CA GLY A 20 26.81 -11.42 -12.84
C GLY A 20 26.19 -10.24 -13.60
N GLY A 21 24.89 -9.98 -13.42
CA GLY A 21 24.20 -8.85 -14.03
C GLY A 21 24.39 -7.51 -13.29
N GLN A 22 23.75 -6.47 -13.82
CA GLN A 22 23.69 -5.17 -13.13
C GLN A 22 22.94 -5.32 -11.81
N ALA A 23 23.44 -4.68 -10.76
CA ALA A 23 22.88 -4.77 -9.42
C ALA A 23 22.85 -3.39 -8.76
N LEU A 24 21.93 -3.24 -7.81
CA LEU A 24 21.92 -2.16 -6.83
C LEU A 24 22.95 -2.48 -5.75
N GLU A 25 23.76 -1.50 -5.41
CA GLU A 25 24.78 -1.57 -4.37
C GLU A 25 24.20 -1.03 -3.06
N LEU A 26 23.94 -1.91 -2.08
CA LEU A 26 23.29 -1.50 -0.83
C LEU A 26 24.27 -1.09 0.26
N GLY A 27 25.41 -1.76 0.35
CA GLY A 27 26.30 -1.61 1.50
C GLY A 27 27.29 -2.75 1.63
N THR A 28 27.85 -2.91 2.83
CA THR A 28 28.89 -3.90 3.12
C THR A 28 28.58 -4.71 4.37
N VAL A 29 29.11 -5.94 4.42
CA VAL A 29 28.92 -6.84 5.56
C VAL A 29 29.58 -6.29 6.81
N VAL A 30 28.89 -6.40 7.94
CA VAL A 30 29.39 -6.11 9.29
C VAL A 30 29.54 -7.41 10.06
N ILE A 31 30.71 -7.62 10.68
CA ILE A 31 31.00 -8.71 11.61
C ILE A 31 31.58 -8.09 12.88
N ASP A 32 31.02 -8.43 14.04
CA ASP A 32 31.48 -7.94 15.35
C ASP A 32 31.64 -6.40 15.42
N GLY A 33 30.74 -5.67 14.74
CA GLY A 33 30.75 -4.21 14.68
C GLY A 33 31.71 -3.58 13.67
N ALA A 34 32.53 -4.37 12.97
CA ALA A 34 33.44 -3.90 11.93
C ALA A 34 32.85 -4.15 10.53
N ALA A 35 32.80 -3.10 9.71
CA ALA A 35 32.41 -3.20 8.30
C ALA A 35 33.61 -3.62 7.44
N ASP A 36 33.38 -4.54 6.50
CA ASP A 36 34.38 -4.95 5.51
C ASP A 36 34.06 -4.32 4.14
N PRO A 37 34.82 -3.30 3.70
CA PRO A 37 34.56 -2.60 2.44
C PRO A 37 34.70 -3.49 1.19
N ALA A 38 35.30 -4.68 1.29
CA ALA A 38 35.38 -5.63 0.17
C ALA A 38 34.16 -6.58 0.12
N ALA A 39 33.42 -6.73 1.22
CA ALA A 39 32.29 -7.65 1.33
C ALA A 39 30.97 -6.98 0.95
N GLN A 40 30.74 -6.78 -0.35
CA GLN A 40 29.60 -6.01 -0.88
C GLN A 40 28.27 -6.76 -0.79
N ILE A 41 27.20 -6.03 -0.45
CA ILE A 41 25.80 -6.50 -0.40
C ILE A 41 25.00 -5.78 -1.47
N ARG A 42 24.32 -6.56 -2.32
CA ARG A 42 23.74 -6.08 -3.57
C ARG A 42 22.34 -6.66 -3.83
N ILE A 43 21.58 -6.06 -4.75
CA ILE A 43 20.35 -6.64 -5.29
C ILE A 43 20.46 -6.68 -6.82
N PRO A 44 20.36 -7.84 -7.48
CA PRO A 44 20.39 -7.88 -8.94
C PRO A 44 19.14 -7.20 -9.50
N LEU A 45 19.30 -6.32 -10.50
CA LEU A 45 18.17 -5.57 -11.07
C LEU A 45 17.06 -6.49 -11.59
N ALA A 46 17.44 -7.64 -12.15
CA ALA A 46 16.53 -8.66 -12.66
C ALA A 46 15.57 -9.25 -11.60
N THR A 47 15.86 -9.08 -10.31
CA THR A 47 14.98 -9.57 -9.22
C THR A 47 14.15 -8.48 -8.56
N ILE A 48 14.30 -7.21 -8.94
CA ILE A 48 13.55 -6.08 -8.35
C ILE A 48 12.03 -6.20 -8.63
N ASN A 49 11.63 -6.79 -9.75
CA ASN A 49 10.22 -7.10 -10.03
C ASN A 49 9.65 -8.24 -9.17
N ARG A 50 10.47 -8.91 -8.35
CA ARG A 50 10.04 -9.91 -7.36
C ARG A 50 9.69 -9.28 -6.01
N HIS A 51 9.46 -7.97 -6.01
CA HIS A 51 8.99 -7.18 -4.88
C HIS A 51 9.93 -7.17 -3.67
N GLY A 52 9.68 -6.27 -2.73
CA GLY A 52 10.51 -6.14 -1.54
C GLY A 52 9.82 -5.55 -0.33
N LEU A 53 10.47 -5.74 0.81
CA LEU A 53 10.10 -5.18 2.10
C LEU A 53 11.27 -4.36 2.66
N VAL A 54 10.98 -3.13 3.08
CA VAL A 54 11.87 -2.33 3.91
C VAL A 54 11.18 -2.07 5.24
N ALA A 55 11.71 -2.59 6.34
CA ALA A 55 11.07 -2.48 7.65
C ALA A 55 12.03 -1.96 8.73
N GLY A 56 11.50 -1.51 9.86
CA GLY A 56 12.28 -1.00 11.01
C GLY A 56 11.60 0.18 11.71
N ALA A 57 12.04 0.51 12.91
CA ALA A 57 11.47 1.60 13.70
C ALA A 57 11.65 2.99 13.03
N THR A 58 10.94 4.00 13.52
CA THR A 58 11.11 5.39 13.04
C THR A 58 12.54 5.89 13.28
N GLY A 59 13.11 6.56 12.27
CA GLY A 59 14.45 7.16 12.35
C GLY A 59 15.63 6.20 12.16
N THR A 60 15.40 4.92 11.85
CA THR A 60 16.48 3.91 11.73
C THR A 60 17.17 3.92 10.36
N GLY A 61 16.55 4.50 9.32
CA GLY A 61 17.14 4.61 7.99
C GLY A 61 16.27 4.09 6.84
N LYS A 62 15.02 3.68 7.10
CA LYS A 62 14.08 3.18 6.07
C LYS A 62 13.94 4.10 4.85
N THR A 63 13.51 5.34 5.07
CA THR A 63 13.28 6.30 3.98
C THR A 63 14.57 6.58 3.20
N LYS A 64 15.72 6.64 3.86
CA LYS A 64 17.02 6.82 3.19
C LYS A 64 17.45 5.57 2.41
N THR A 65 17.02 4.39 2.82
CA THR A 65 17.17 3.17 2.01
C THR A 65 16.30 3.20 0.76
N LEU A 66 15.05 3.66 0.86
CA LEU A 66 14.21 3.85 -0.32
C LEU A 66 14.83 4.86 -1.29
N GLN A 67 15.33 5.97 -0.76
CA GLN A 67 16.04 6.99 -1.51
C GLN A 67 17.27 6.41 -2.25
N LEU A 68 18.12 5.64 -1.54
CA LEU A 68 19.29 4.93 -2.10
C LEU A 68 18.92 3.95 -3.22
N ILE A 69 17.82 3.22 -3.07
CA ILE A 69 17.37 2.26 -4.09
C ILE A 69 16.79 3.02 -5.29
N ALA A 70 15.96 4.04 -5.07
CA ALA A 70 15.34 4.84 -6.13
C ALA A 70 16.37 5.57 -7.00
N GLU A 71 17.41 6.14 -6.40
CA GLU A 71 18.47 6.83 -7.14
C GLU A 71 19.26 5.88 -8.07
N GLN A 72 19.54 4.66 -7.61
CA GLN A 72 20.24 3.66 -8.41
C GLN A 72 19.36 3.06 -9.50
N LEU A 73 18.06 2.88 -9.24
CA LEU A 73 17.09 2.51 -10.26
C LEU A 73 16.98 3.59 -11.34
N SER A 74 16.86 4.86 -10.94
CA SER A 74 16.87 6.00 -11.86
C SER A 74 18.16 6.01 -12.69
N ALA A 75 19.33 5.88 -12.06
CA ALA A 75 20.62 5.81 -12.76
C ALA A 75 20.71 4.62 -13.74
N ALA A 76 20.04 3.50 -13.45
CA ALA A 76 19.95 2.34 -14.33
C ALA A 76 18.88 2.48 -15.44
N GLY A 77 18.22 3.63 -15.56
CA GLY A 77 17.17 3.86 -16.55
C GLY A 77 15.85 3.16 -16.20
N VAL A 78 15.60 2.89 -14.92
CA VAL A 78 14.35 2.33 -14.41
C VAL A 78 13.53 3.44 -13.76
N PRO A 79 12.36 3.79 -14.32
CA PRO A 79 11.43 4.73 -13.70
C PRO A 79 10.92 4.24 -12.35
N VAL A 80 10.61 5.18 -11.46
CA VAL A 80 10.17 4.90 -10.09
C VAL A 80 8.94 5.73 -9.76
N LEU A 81 7.94 5.14 -9.09
CA LEU A 81 6.87 5.90 -8.43
C LEU A 81 7.01 5.73 -6.92
N MET A 82 7.00 6.84 -6.17
CA MET A 82 7.05 6.82 -4.71
C MET A 82 5.96 7.70 -4.13
N ALA A 83 5.42 7.28 -2.98
CA ALA A 83 4.55 8.12 -2.17
C ALA A 83 5.38 8.82 -1.09
N ASP A 84 5.48 10.14 -1.15
CA ASP A 84 6.21 10.93 -0.15
C ASP A 84 5.26 11.40 0.96
N VAL A 85 4.92 10.48 1.85
CA VAL A 85 4.01 10.77 2.98
C VAL A 85 4.62 11.77 3.97
N LYS A 86 5.95 11.83 4.06
CA LYS A 86 6.68 12.66 5.03
C LYS A 86 7.24 13.96 4.45
N GLY A 87 7.27 14.09 3.13
CA GLY A 87 7.79 15.25 2.41
C GLY A 87 9.33 15.32 2.36
N ASP A 88 10.04 14.25 2.67
CA ASP A 88 11.51 14.22 2.75
C ASP A 88 12.21 13.49 1.60
N LEU A 89 11.45 12.97 0.62
CA LEU A 89 11.95 12.35 -0.61
C LEU A 89 12.11 13.35 -1.76
N SER A 90 11.47 14.52 -1.70
CA SER A 90 11.67 15.59 -2.71
C SER A 90 13.13 16.00 -2.92
N GLY A 91 13.99 15.76 -1.93
CA GLY A 91 15.45 15.90 -2.03
C GLY A 91 16.13 15.07 -3.12
N LEU A 92 15.47 14.03 -3.66
CA LEU A 92 15.93 13.29 -4.84
C LEU A 92 16.26 14.20 -6.04
N ALA A 93 15.61 15.36 -6.14
CA ALA A 93 15.80 16.33 -7.22
C ALA A 93 17.08 17.17 -7.09
N ARG A 94 17.83 17.06 -5.99
CA ARG A 94 19.01 17.88 -5.70
C ARG A 94 20.21 17.04 -5.29
N PRO A 95 21.44 17.45 -5.64
CA PRO A 95 22.66 16.82 -5.13
C PRO A 95 22.70 16.86 -3.60
N GLY A 96 23.20 15.78 -3.00
CA GLY A 96 23.40 15.68 -1.56
C GLY A 96 24.49 16.61 -1.03
N LEU A 97 24.52 16.76 0.30
CA LEU A 97 25.53 17.54 1.01
C LEU A 97 26.54 16.60 1.69
N GLY A 98 27.80 16.66 1.26
CA GLY A 98 28.88 15.91 1.88
C GLY A 98 29.23 16.46 3.27
N ASN A 99 29.55 15.56 4.20
CA ASN A 99 30.06 15.88 5.53
C ASN A 99 30.90 14.70 6.07
N ASP A 100 31.46 14.84 7.28
CA ASP A 100 32.30 13.81 7.92
C ASP A 100 31.59 12.46 8.08
N LYS A 101 30.28 12.46 8.34
CA LYS A 101 29.49 11.21 8.45
C LYS A 101 29.35 10.53 7.10
N THR A 102 29.12 11.29 6.04
CA THR A 102 29.08 10.77 4.66
C THR A 102 30.43 10.20 4.26
N ALA A 103 31.52 10.90 4.55
CA ALA A 103 32.88 10.44 4.26
C ALA A 103 33.24 9.15 5.01
N ALA A 104 32.95 9.08 6.31
CA ALA A 104 33.15 7.87 7.11
C ALA A 104 32.32 6.69 6.56
N ARG A 105 31.06 6.92 6.18
CA ARG A 105 30.21 5.87 5.63
C ARG A 105 30.68 5.39 4.25
N ALA A 106 31.13 6.31 3.40
CA ALA A 106 31.71 5.97 2.11
C ALA A 106 32.95 5.07 2.29
N GLN A 107 33.80 5.37 3.28
CA GLN A 107 34.93 4.51 3.64
C GLN A 107 34.49 3.12 4.12
N ASP A 108 33.53 3.03 5.05
CA ASP A 108 33.02 1.74 5.56
C ASP A 108 32.43 0.84 4.46
N THR A 109 31.85 1.46 3.43
CA THR A 109 31.14 0.78 2.35
C THR A 109 31.96 0.60 1.07
N GLY A 110 33.18 1.14 1.04
CA GLY A 110 34.01 1.19 -0.17
C GLY A 110 33.34 1.96 -1.31
N ASP A 111 32.46 2.91 -1.00
CA ASP A 111 31.69 3.68 -1.98
C ASP A 111 32.44 4.93 -2.44
N ASN A 112 32.44 5.18 -3.75
CA ASN A 112 32.91 6.44 -4.32
C ASN A 112 31.74 7.42 -4.33
N TRP A 113 31.41 7.94 -3.16
CA TRP A 113 30.26 8.81 -2.97
C TRP A 113 30.47 10.16 -3.66
N GLU A 114 29.52 10.54 -4.50
CA GLU A 114 29.49 11.81 -5.21
C GLU A 114 28.06 12.38 -5.17
N PRO A 115 27.90 13.66 -4.82
CA PRO A 115 26.58 14.28 -4.70
C PRO A 115 25.92 14.37 -6.07
N THR A 116 24.71 13.82 -6.21
CA THR A 116 24.00 13.71 -7.48
C THR A 116 22.50 13.95 -7.28
N GLY A 117 21.90 14.81 -8.11
CA GLY A 117 20.45 14.93 -8.24
C GLY A 117 19.92 14.06 -9.38
N PHE A 118 18.63 13.73 -9.32
CA PHE A 118 17.93 12.84 -10.27
C PHE A 118 16.75 13.56 -10.93
N PRO A 119 16.31 13.09 -12.12
CA PRO A 119 15.11 13.63 -12.74
C PRO A 119 13.88 13.23 -11.91
N VAL A 120 13.19 14.23 -11.37
CA VAL A 120 12.03 14.05 -10.48
C VAL A 120 10.82 14.78 -11.06
N GLU A 121 9.68 14.09 -11.04
CA GLU A 121 8.37 14.66 -11.33
C GLU A 121 7.55 14.70 -10.05
N PHE A 122 7.01 15.88 -9.71
CA PHE A 122 6.17 16.06 -8.54
C PHE A 122 4.71 15.99 -8.96
N LEU A 123 3.97 15.06 -8.36
CA LEU A 123 2.58 14.75 -8.68
C LEU A 123 1.70 14.96 -7.45
N SER A 124 0.43 15.29 -7.65
CA SER A 124 -0.56 15.38 -6.58
C SER A 124 -1.83 14.63 -6.96
N LEU A 125 -2.46 13.96 -5.99
CA LEU A 125 -3.73 13.28 -6.21
C LEU A 125 -4.87 14.30 -6.21
N GLY A 126 -5.49 14.51 -7.37
CA GLY A 126 -6.47 15.58 -7.55
C GLY A 126 -5.86 16.98 -7.65
N THR A 127 -6.69 18.00 -7.54
CA THR A 127 -6.33 19.41 -7.85
C THR A 127 -5.74 20.20 -6.69
N ASP A 128 -5.80 19.68 -5.46
CA ASP A 128 -5.58 20.51 -4.27
C ASP A 128 -4.13 20.47 -3.74
N GLY A 129 -3.21 19.88 -4.52
CA GLY A 129 -1.81 19.69 -4.14
C GLY A 129 -0.82 20.59 -4.88
N VAL A 130 0.44 20.52 -4.46
CA VAL A 130 1.55 21.35 -4.98
C VAL A 130 2.20 20.80 -6.25
N GLY A 131 1.97 19.53 -6.57
CA GLY A 131 2.47 18.84 -7.75
C GLY A 131 1.53 18.93 -8.95
N VAL A 132 1.91 18.27 -10.04
CA VAL A 132 1.06 18.12 -11.22
C VAL A 132 -0.18 17.28 -10.83
N PRO A 133 -1.41 17.79 -11.00
CA PRO A 133 -2.60 17.12 -10.55
C PRO A 133 -2.91 15.90 -11.43
N ILE A 134 -2.87 14.71 -10.86
CA ILE A 134 -3.22 13.46 -11.53
C ILE A 134 -4.60 12.97 -11.10
N ARG A 135 -5.36 12.45 -12.06
CA ARG A 135 -6.76 12.05 -11.89
C ARG A 135 -6.99 10.66 -12.45
N ALA A 136 -8.10 10.06 -12.01
CA ALA A 136 -8.68 8.88 -12.61
C ALA A 136 -10.13 9.16 -13.03
N THR A 137 -10.75 8.28 -13.82
CA THR A 137 -12.20 8.36 -14.09
C THR A 137 -12.94 7.26 -13.34
N VAL A 138 -14.21 7.49 -13.01
CA VAL A 138 -15.07 6.43 -12.44
C VAL A 138 -15.14 5.21 -13.38
N ALA A 139 -15.23 5.46 -14.68
CA ALA A 139 -15.25 4.43 -15.72
C ALA A 139 -13.98 3.59 -15.73
N SER A 140 -12.80 4.18 -15.49
CA SER A 140 -11.52 3.45 -15.51
C SER A 140 -11.31 2.56 -14.29
N PHE A 141 -12.02 2.78 -13.19
CA PHE A 141 -12.08 1.79 -12.10
C PHE A 141 -12.92 0.58 -12.49
N GLY A 142 -14.01 0.81 -13.24
CA GLY A 142 -15.03 -0.19 -13.45
C GLY A 142 -15.78 -0.56 -12.17
N PRO A 143 -16.84 -1.37 -12.28
CA PRO A 143 -17.72 -1.65 -11.15
C PRO A 143 -17.05 -2.51 -10.07
N VAL A 144 -16.16 -3.42 -10.44
CA VAL A 144 -15.53 -4.36 -9.50
C VAL A 144 -14.56 -3.64 -8.56
N LEU A 145 -13.57 -2.92 -9.12
CA LEU A 145 -12.58 -2.23 -8.30
C LEU A 145 -13.23 -1.11 -7.47
N LEU A 146 -14.14 -0.34 -8.08
CA LEU A 146 -14.87 0.70 -7.36
C LEU A 146 -15.70 0.11 -6.21
N SER A 147 -16.30 -1.07 -6.38
CA SER A 147 -17.02 -1.75 -5.30
C SER A 147 -16.10 -2.10 -4.13
N LYS A 148 -14.87 -2.55 -4.41
CA LYS A 148 -13.91 -2.86 -3.33
C LYS A 148 -13.47 -1.61 -2.58
N VAL A 149 -13.22 -0.52 -3.31
CA VAL A 149 -12.89 0.80 -2.75
C VAL A 149 -14.03 1.31 -1.85
N LEU A 150 -15.27 1.20 -2.31
CA LEU A 150 -16.45 1.65 -1.58
C LEU A 150 -16.88 0.68 -0.45
N GLY A 151 -16.18 -0.44 -0.26
CA GLY A 151 -16.53 -1.44 0.76
C GLY A 151 -17.87 -2.15 0.51
N LEU A 152 -18.27 -2.28 -0.76
CA LEU A 152 -19.54 -2.87 -1.14
C LEU A 152 -19.52 -4.41 -1.03
N ASN A 153 -20.66 -4.99 -0.66
CA ASN A 153 -20.86 -6.44 -0.68
C ASN A 153 -21.19 -6.97 -2.09
N ALA A 154 -21.23 -8.29 -2.26
CA ALA A 154 -21.45 -8.92 -3.57
C ALA A 154 -22.76 -8.49 -4.27
N THR A 155 -23.83 -8.27 -3.51
CA THR A 155 -25.12 -7.80 -4.06
C THR A 155 -25.01 -6.36 -4.57
N GLN A 156 -24.35 -5.50 -3.80
CA GLN A 156 -24.10 -4.10 -4.17
C GLN A 156 -23.12 -4.00 -5.35
N GLU A 157 -22.10 -4.86 -5.41
CA GLU A 157 -21.17 -4.95 -6.53
C GLU A 157 -21.89 -5.34 -7.83
N SER A 158 -22.74 -6.38 -7.77
CA SER A 158 -23.59 -6.77 -8.91
C SER A 158 -24.50 -5.63 -9.37
N THR A 159 -25.11 -4.92 -8.40
CA THR A 159 -25.95 -3.74 -8.66
C THR A 159 -25.15 -2.62 -9.34
N LEU A 160 -23.94 -2.32 -8.85
CA LEU A 160 -23.05 -1.33 -9.45
C LEU A 160 -22.63 -1.75 -10.87
N GLY A 161 -22.41 -3.04 -11.09
CA GLY A 161 -22.18 -3.61 -12.43
C GLY A 161 -23.32 -3.31 -13.41
N LEU A 162 -24.57 -3.50 -13.00
CA LEU A 162 -25.75 -3.19 -13.81
C LEU A 162 -25.85 -1.68 -14.10
N ILE A 163 -25.56 -0.83 -13.12
CA ILE A 163 -25.54 0.62 -13.27
C ILE A 163 -24.49 1.05 -14.32
N PHE A 164 -23.28 0.50 -14.25
CA PHE A 164 -22.22 0.75 -15.22
C PHE A 164 -22.61 0.28 -16.63
N HIS A 165 -23.22 -0.91 -16.73
CA HIS A 165 -23.71 -1.44 -18.00
C HIS A 165 -24.75 -0.52 -18.64
N TRP A 166 -25.76 -0.12 -17.88
CA TRP A 166 -26.79 0.80 -18.34
C TRP A 166 -26.23 2.14 -18.80
N ALA A 167 -25.32 2.72 -18.00
CA ALA A 167 -24.68 3.98 -18.33
C ALA A 167 -23.95 3.89 -19.68
N LYS A 168 -23.24 2.78 -19.91
CA LYS A 168 -22.56 2.52 -21.18
C LYS A 168 -23.53 2.39 -22.36
N GLU A 169 -24.61 1.61 -22.23
CA GLU A 169 -25.61 1.44 -23.31
C GLU A 169 -26.32 2.75 -23.66
N ASN A 170 -26.50 3.63 -22.67
CA ASN A 170 -27.19 4.90 -22.83
C ASN A 170 -26.24 6.09 -23.06
N ASN A 171 -24.96 5.82 -23.40
CA ASN A 171 -23.92 6.84 -23.63
C ASN A 171 -23.82 7.88 -22.50
N ARG A 172 -24.01 7.45 -21.25
CA ARG A 172 -23.77 8.25 -20.05
C ARG A 172 -22.32 8.07 -19.63
N ALA A 173 -21.54 9.12 -19.77
CA ALA A 173 -20.15 9.13 -19.31
C ALA A 173 -20.10 9.01 -17.79
N LEU A 174 -19.18 8.17 -17.29
CA LEU A 174 -18.88 8.02 -15.87
C LEU A 174 -17.45 8.53 -15.62
N VAL A 175 -17.26 9.83 -15.71
CA VAL A 175 -15.97 10.48 -15.45
C VAL A 175 -15.83 10.79 -13.98
N THR A 176 -16.84 11.44 -13.38
CA THR A 176 -16.81 11.92 -11.99
C THR A 176 -17.76 11.15 -11.08
N LEU A 177 -17.59 11.30 -9.75
CA LEU A 177 -18.52 10.73 -8.76
C LEU A 177 -19.93 11.32 -8.88
N ASP A 178 -20.05 12.60 -9.22
CA ASP A 178 -21.33 13.26 -9.46
C ASP A 178 -22.10 12.65 -10.64
N GLN A 179 -21.42 12.30 -11.73
CA GLN A 179 -22.07 11.65 -12.86
C GLN A 179 -22.60 10.25 -12.49
N LEU A 180 -21.85 9.50 -11.68
CA LEU A 180 -22.33 8.21 -11.15
C LEU A 180 -23.53 8.40 -10.21
N ARG A 181 -23.48 9.39 -9.33
CA ARG A 181 -24.60 9.77 -8.47
C ARG A 181 -25.84 10.10 -9.30
N ASP A 182 -25.71 10.90 -10.35
CA ASP A 182 -26.81 11.31 -11.22
C ASP A 182 -27.46 10.11 -11.91
N VAL A 183 -26.65 9.15 -12.38
CA VAL A 183 -27.16 7.89 -12.95
C VAL A 183 -27.94 7.09 -11.91
N ILE A 184 -27.42 6.94 -10.69
CA ILE A 184 -28.10 6.20 -9.61
C ILE A 184 -29.42 6.91 -9.23
N THR A 185 -29.41 8.23 -9.12
CA THR A 185 -30.60 9.02 -8.81
C THR A 185 -31.64 8.90 -9.93
N HIS A 186 -31.25 8.96 -11.20
CA HIS A 186 -32.16 8.73 -12.33
C HIS A 186 -32.81 7.35 -12.26
N LEU A 187 -32.02 6.28 -12.12
CA LEU A 187 -32.50 4.90 -12.09
C LEU A 187 -33.43 4.60 -10.90
N THR A 188 -33.31 5.35 -9.81
CA THR A 188 -34.19 5.23 -8.64
C THR A 188 -35.38 6.20 -8.64
N SER A 189 -35.46 7.10 -9.63
CA SER A 189 -36.55 8.06 -9.79
C SER A 189 -37.77 7.44 -10.48
N ASP A 190 -38.90 8.16 -10.47
CA ASP A 190 -40.09 7.77 -11.22
C ASP A 190 -39.84 7.69 -12.73
N ALA A 191 -38.99 8.58 -13.28
CA ALA A 191 -38.65 8.60 -14.69
C ALA A 191 -37.79 7.39 -15.10
N GLY A 192 -36.94 6.90 -14.19
CA GLY A 192 -36.07 5.74 -14.44
C GLY A 192 -36.73 4.38 -14.20
N LYS A 193 -38.02 4.31 -13.85
CA LYS A 193 -38.69 3.03 -13.53
C LYS A 193 -38.66 2.02 -14.67
N GLU A 194 -38.84 2.45 -15.91
CA GLU A 194 -38.78 1.57 -17.09
C GLU A 194 -37.35 1.12 -17.36
N ASP A 195 -36.37 2.02 -17.23
CA ASP A 195 -34.94 1.69 -17.32
C ASP A 195 -34.55 0.65 -16.26
N LEU A 196 -35.03 0.83 -15.02
CA LEU A 196 -34.79 -0.07 -13.89
C LEU A 196 -35.34 -1.48 -14.13
N LYS A 197 -36.54 -1.59 -14.72
CA LYS A 197 -37.16 -2.87 -15.07
C LYS A 197 -36.31 -3.63 -16.09
N SER A 198 -35.76 -2.92 -17.09
CA SER A 198 -34.93 -3.54 -18.12
C SER A 198 -33.63 -4.14 -17.57
N LEU A 199 -33.12 -3.60 -16.46
CA LEU A 199 -31.87 -4.04 -15.81
C LEU A 199 -32.02 -5.20 -14.83
N GLY A 200 -33.25 -5.67 -14.56
CA GLY A 200 -33.49 -6.68 -13.53
C GLY A 200 -33.59 -6.13 -12.10
N GLY A 201 -33.73 -4.81 -11.95
CA GLY A 201 -34.05 -4.12 -10.71
C GLY A 201 -32.85 -3.70 -9.86
N VAL A 202 -32.79 -2.42 -9.49
CA VAL A 202 -31.93 -1.89 -8.41
C VAL A 202 -32.82 -1.55 -7.23
N SER A 203 -32.58 -2.15 -6.06
CA SER A 203 -33.37 -1.81 -4.87
C SER A 203 -33.03 -0.39 -4.38
N PRO A 204 -34.02 0.43 -3.97
CA PRO A 204 -33.77 1.75 -3.40
C PRO A 204 -32.81 1.72 -2.19
N THR A 205 -32.91 0.67 -1.38
CA THR A 205 -32.03 0.47 -0.22
C THR A 205 -30.57 0.27 -0.65
N THR A 206 -30.32 -0.55 -1.67
CA THR A 206 -28.97 -0.79 -2.21
C THR A 206 -28.40 0.49 -2.79
N ALA A 207 -29.18 1.22 -3.60
CA ALA A 207 -28.78 2.50 -4.17
C ALA A 207 -28.43 3.52 -3.08
N GLY A 208 -29.22 3.61 -2.00
CA GLY A 208 -28.94 4.49 -0.88
C GLY A 208 -27.67 4.14 -0.09
N VAL A 209 -27.22 2.88 -0.10
CA VAL A 209 -25.91 2.51 0.47
C VAL A 209 -24.79 2.98 -0.45
N ILE A 210 -24.88 2.74 -1.76
CA ILE A 210 -23.87 3.16 -2.74
C ILE A 210 -23.73 4.68 -2.72
N LEU A 211 -24.84 5.44 -2.73
CA LEU A 211 -24.82 6.90 -2.69
C LEU A 211 -24.11 7.46 -1.45
N ARG A 212 -24.34 6.87 -0.26
CA ARG A 212 -23.63 7.29 0.96
C ARG A 212 -22.13 6.98 0.90
N ALA A 213 -21.75 5.83 0.34
CA ALA A 213 -20.35 5.49 0.14
C ALA A 213 -19.66 6.47 -0.81
N LEU A 214 -20.33 6.92 -1.88
CA LEU A 214 -19.82 7.95 -2.79
C LEU A 214 -19.64 9.30 -2.09
N VAL A 215 -20.60 9.72 -1.26
CA VAL A 215 -20.47 10.96 -0.47
C VAL A 215 -19.26 10.91 0.47
N ASN A 216 -19.04 9.77 1.14
CA ASN A 216 -17.86 9.61 2.00
C ASN A 216 -16.56 9.70 1.19
N LEU A 217 -16.51 9.07 0.00
CA LEU A 217 -15.34 9.12 -0.87
C LEU A 217 -15.07 10.54 -1.40
N GLU A 218 -16.11 11.32 -1.70
CA GLU A 218 -15.99 12.75 -2.02
C GLU A 218 -15.39 13.54 -0.84
N GLY A 219 -15.86 13.30 0.39
CA GLY A 219 -15.30 13.93 1.59
C GLY A 219 -13.81 13.61 1.79
N GLU A 220 -13.36 12.45 1.33
CA GLU A 220 -11.96 12.03 1.32
C GLU A 220 -11.16 12.55 0.10
N GLY A 221 -11.73 13.42 -0.75
CA GLY A 221 -11.02 14.03 -1.90
C GLY A 221 -11.29 13.37 -3.25
N GLY A 222 -12.30 12.52 -3.33
CA GLY A 222 -12.73 11.89 -4.57
C GLY A 222 -13.26 12.90 -5.61
N ASP A 223 -13.80 14.03 -5.17
CA ASP A 223 -14.33 15.08 -6.03
C ASP A 223 -13.26 15.73 -6.94
N THR A 224 -12.04 15.90 -6.43
CA THR A 224 -10.92 16.45 -7.21
C THR A 224 -10.10 15.36 -7.90
N PHE A 225 -10.10 14.15 -7.38
CA PHE A 225 -9.39 13.00 -7.96
C PHE A 225 -10.11 12.37 -9.15
N PHE A 226 -11.44 12.23 -9.11
CA PHE A 226 -12.22 11.63 -10.20
C PHE A 226 -12.58 12.68 -11.26
N GLY A 227 -11.83 12.70 -12.36
CA GLY A 227 -11.99 13.69 -13.42
C GLY A 227 -11.11 13.42 -14.63
N GLU A 228 -11.16 14.34 -15.58
CA GLU A 228 -10.30 14.35 -16.76
C GLU A 228 -9.34 15.56 -16.74
N PRO A 229 -8.16 15.42 -17.36
CA PRO A 229 -7.68 14.23 -18.06
C PRO A 229 -7.16 13.15 -17.10
N LYS A 230 -7.55 11.90 -17.37
CA LYS A 230 -7.07 10.70 -16.66
C LYS A 230 -5.58 10.51 -16.90
N LEU A 231 -4.82 10.16 -15.85
CA LEU A 231 -3.44 9.74 -15.99
C LEU A 231 -3.32 8.55 -16.97
N ASP A 232 -2.48 8.69 -17.99
CA ASP A 232 -2.00 7.57 -18.79
C ASP A 232 -0.82 6.92 -18.05
N PRO A 233 -0.93 5.66 -17.60
CA PRO A 233 0.15 5.01 -16.87
C PRO A 233 1.47 4.91 -17.65
N ARG A 234 1.44 5.03 -18.99
CA ARG A 234 2.66 5.06 -19.82
C ARG A 234 3.52 6.29 -19.54
N ASP A 235 2.93 7.39 -19.08
CA ASP A 235 3.68 8.61 -18.75
C ASP A 235 4.58 8.44 -17.51
N LEU A 236 4.34 7.40 -16.70
CA LEU A 236 5.20 7.01 -15.58
C LEU A 236 6.43 6.19 -16.01
N LEU A 237 6.49 5.74 -17.26
CA LEU A 237 7.59 4.91 -17.79
C LEU A 237 8.70 5.74 -18.44
N ARG A 238 8.65 7.06 -18.32
CA ARG A 238 9.56 7.97 -19.01
C ARG A 238 10.99 7.87 -18.50
N VAL A 239 11.92 8.03 -19.43
CA VAL A 239 13.37 8.04 -19.22
C VAL A 239 13.90 9.32 -19.84
N GLU A 240 14.76 10.04 -19.11
CA GLU A 240 15.42 11.26 -19.56
C GLU A 240 16.93 11.09 -19.48
N GLN A 241 17.64 11.33 -20.59
CA GLN A 241 19.10 11.20 -20.68
C GLN A 241 19.64 9.86 -20.14
N GLY A 242 18.91 8.77 -20.41
CA GLY A 242 19.25 7.42 -19.94
C GLY A 242 18.87 7.12 -18.49
N ARG A 243 18.37 8.11 -17.73
CA ARG A 243 17.90 7.95 -16.35
C ARG A 243 16.38 7.80 -16.28
N GLY A 244 15.89 6.86 -15.49
CA GLY A 244 14.47 6.70 -15.23
C GLY A 244 13.95 7.88 -14.41
N ILE A 245 12.81 8.43 -14.79
CA ILE A 245 12.19 9.52 -14.04
C ILE A 245 11.64 8.97 -12.71
N ILE A 246 11.87 9.71 -11.62
CA ILE A 246 11.30 9.41 -10.31
C ILE A 246 10.04 10.27 -10.13
N SER A 247 8.88 9.66 -10.18
CA SER A 247 7.60 10.31 -9.89
C SER A 247 7.32 10.26 -8.39
N LEU A 248 7.21 11.41 -7.75
CA LEU A 248 6.88 11.55 -6.32
C LEU A 248 5.44 12.04 -6.17
N LEU A 249 4.63 11.28 -5.45
CA LEU A 249 3.28 11.70 -5.04
C LEU A 249 3.42 12.53 -3.76
N GLU A 250 3.16 13.83 -3.89
CA GLU A 250 3.20 14.82 -2.83
C GLU A 250 1.82 14.95 -2.19
N PHE A 251 1.78 14.90 -0.86
CA PHE A 251 0.56 15.05 -0.05
C PHE A 251 0.51 16.40 0.70
N GLY A 252 1.36 17.36 0.31
CA GLY A 252 1.70 18.59 1.04
C GLY A 252 0.57 19.23 1.86
N GLY A 253 0.88 19.61 3.11
CA GLY A 253 0.05 20.43 4.01
C GLY A 253 -1.34 19.90 4.41
N GLN A 254 -1.88 18.91 3.69
CA GLN A 254 -3.17 18.29 3.97
C GLN A 254 -2.97 17.05 4.84
N SER A 255 -3.95 16.73 5.67
CA SER A 255 -4.03 15.41 6.30
C SER A 255 -3.97 14.36 5.20
N LEU A 256 -3.03 13.44 5.31
CA LEU A 256 -2.94 12.29 4.40
C LEU A 256 -4.33 11.67 4.30
N ARG A 257 -4.86 11.55 3.07
CA ARG A 257 -6.16 10.93 2.79
C ARG A 257 -5.91 9.48 2.35
N PRO A 258 -5.80 8.51 3.27
CA PRO A 258 -5.24 7.20 2.97
C PRO A 258 -6.16 6.39 2.05
N VAL A 259 -7.47 6.67 2.11
CA VAL A 259 -8.48 6.07 1.23
C VAL A 259 -8.25 6.47 -0.22
N ILE A 260 -8.06 7.76 -0.53
CA ILE A 260 -7.79 8.18 -1.92
C ILE A 260 -6.44 7.67 -2.41
N PHE A 261 -5.43 7.68 -1.55
CA PHE A 261 -4.12 7.13 -1.90
C PHE A 261 -4.18 5.65 -2.27
N SER A 262 -4.77 4.83 -1.39
CA SER A 262 -4.94 3.39 -1.65
C SER A 262 -5.81 3.13 -2.88
N THR A 263 -6.89 3.91 -3.06
CA THR A 263 -7.76 3.89 -4.24
C THR A 263 -6.98 4.16 -5.53
N PHE A 264 -6.16 5.21 -5.56
CA PHE A 264 -5.31 5.55 -6.70
C PHE A 264 -4.31 4.44 -7.01
N LEU A 265 -3.58 3.94 -6.01
CA LEU A 265 -2.56 2.92 -6.22
C LEU A 265 -3.14 1.64 -6.80
N MET A 266 -4.26 1.19 -6.27
CA MET A 266 -4.92 -0.01 -6.74
C MET A 266 -5.44 0.13 -8.17
N TRP A 267 -6.00 1.30 -8.49
CA TRP A 267 -6.38 1.60 -9.86
C TRP A 267 -5.16 1.65 -10.78
N LEU A 268 -4.09 2.32 -10.39
CA LEU A 268 -2.90 2.48 -11.22
C LEU A 268 -2.26 1.12 -11.54
N LEU A 269 -2.14 0.24 -10.55
CA LEU A 269 -1.61 -1.11 -10.79
C LEU A 269 -2.54 -1.93 -11.71
N ALA A 270 -3.85 -1.84 -11.54
CA ALA A 270 -4.82 -2.51 -12.42
C ALA A 270 -4.81 -1.95 -13.86
N ASP A 271 -4.71 -0.63 -14.02
CA ASP A 271 -4.63 0.04 -15.32
C ASP A 271 -3.30 -0.32 -16.02
N LEU A 272 -2.18 -0.33 -15.28
CA LEU A 272 -0.89 -0.83 -15.78
C LEU A 272 -0.96 -2.29 -16.21
N PHE A 273 -1.60 -3.16 -15.44
CA PHE A 273 -1.76 -4.56 -15.83
C PHE A 273 -2.48 -4.71 -17.17
N THR A 274 -3.47 -3.85 -17.43
CA THR A 274 -4.23 -3.82 -18.68
C THR A 274 -3.42 -3.25 -19.85
N VAL A 275 -2.59 -2.24 -19.56
CA VAL A 275 -1.86 -1.44 -20.56
C VAL A 275 -0.51 -2.03 -20.95
N LEU A 276 0.19 -2.70 -20.02
CA LEU A 276 1.51 -3.25 -20.25
C LEU A 276 1.44 -4.65 -20.85
N ASP A 277 2.39 -4.94 -21.75
CA ASP A 277 2.61 -6.30 -22.23
C ASP A 277 3.21 -7.19 -21.14
N GLU A 278 2.84 -8.47 -21.17
CA GLU A 278 3.53 -9.48 -20.38
C GLU A 278 4.97 -9.63 -20.85
N VAL A 279 5.87 -9.75 -19.89
CA VAL A 279 7.29 -9.97 -20.10
C VAL A 279 7.73 -11.16 -19.26
N GLY A 280 8.64 -11.96 -19.82
CA GLY A 280 9.30 -13.03 -19.09
C GLY A 280 10.36 -12.48 -18.13
N ASP A 281 11.46 -13.20 -18.01
CA ASP A 281 12.62 -12.71 -17.28
C ASP A 281 13.26 -11.54 -18.03
N VAL A 282 13.41 -10.41 -17.34
CA VAL A 282 13.99 -9.16 -17.87
C VAL A 282 15.21 -8.77 -17.04
N ASP A 283 16.23 -8.19 -17.67
CA ASP A 283 17.47 -7.79 -16.98
C ASP A 283 17.25 -6.68 -15.96
N LYS A 284 16.20 -5.87 -16.15
CA LYS A 284 15.74 -4.83 -15.22
C LYS A 284 14.22 -4.63 -15.34
N PRO A 285 13.55 -4.19 -14.27
CA PRO A 285 12.12 -3.89 -14.31
C PRO A 285 11.79 -2.70 -15.22
N LYS A 286 10.53 -2.62 -15.67
CA LYS A 286 9.99 -1.48 -16.43
C LYS A 286 9.62 -0.29 -15.54
N LEU A 287 9.23 -0.57 -14.29
CA LEU A 287 8.78 0.42 -13.30
C LEU A 287 8.89 -0.19 -11.90
N VAL A 288 9.19 0.63 -10.89
CA VAL A 288 9.19 0.20 -9.49
C VAL A 288 8.34 1.15 -8.64
N PHE A 289 7.48 0.57 -7.82
CA PHE A 289 6.66 1.30 -6.85
C PHE A 289 7.28 1.20 -5.46
N PHE A 290 7.35 2.32 -4.74
CA PHE A 290 7.65 2.37 -3.32
C PHE A 290 6.46 2.90 -2.54
N PHE A 291 5.98 2.10 -1.59
CA PHE A 291 4.94 2.48 -0.65
C PHE A 291 5.57 2.78 0.69
N ASP A 292 5.94 4.04 0.92
CA ASP A 292 6.27 4.47 2.29
C ASP A 292 5.01 4.46 3.15
N GLU A 293 5.17 4.06 4.40
CA GLU A 293 4.07 3.83 5.34
C GLU A 293 2.98 2.89 4.79
N ALA A 294 3.42 1.77 4.22
CA ALA A 294 2.56 0.72 3.66
C ALA A 294 1.46 0.23 4.61
N HIS A 295 1.63 0.34 5.93
CA HIS A 295 0.60 0.01 6.91
C HIS A 295 -0.71 0.79 6.67
N LEU A 296 -0.64 1.99 6.09
CA LEU A 296 -1.79 2.83 5.75
C LEU A 296 -2.63 2.27 4.60
N LEU A 297 -2.07 1.35 3.81
CA LEU A 297 -2.83 0.63 2.77
C LEU A 297 -3.66 -0.52 3.36
N PHE A 298 -3.29 -1.00 4.54
CA PHE A 298 -3.83 -2.24 5.10
C PHE A 298 -4.65 -2.04 6.38
N ALA A 299 -4.42 -0.93 7.09
CA ALA A 299 -5.20 -0.57 8.28
C ALA A 299 -6.69 -0.46 7.93
N ASP A 300 -7.53 -1.21 8.66
CA ASP A 300 -8.99 -1.26 8.48
C ASP A 300 -9.48 -1.63 7.06
N ALA A 301 -8.59 -2.15 6.23
CA ALA A 301 -8.92 -2.57 4.88
C ALA A 301 -9.88 -3.78 4.90
N SER A 302 -10.90 -3.75 4.05
CA SER A 302 -11.82 -4.87 3.92
C SER A 302 -11.10 -6.11 3.39
N LYS A 303 -11.58 -7.31 3.76
CA LYS A 303 -10.99 -8.57 3.26
C LYS A 303 -10.92 -8.60 1.73
N ALA A 304 -11.98 -8.13 1.07
CA ALA A 304 -12.04 -8.09 -0.39
C ALA A 304 -11.03 -7.10 -1.00
N PHE A 305 -10.71 -6.01 -0.28
CA PHE A 305 -9.64 -5.11 -0.68
C PHE A 305 -8.27 -5.78 -0.56
N LEU A 306 -7.99 -6.46 0.55
CA LEU A 306 -6.73 -7.19 0.76
C LEU A 306 -6.49 -8.27 -0.30
N GLU A 307 -7.52 -9.06 -0.61
CA GLU A 307 -7.49 -10.08 -1.67
C GLU A 307 -7.17 -9.44 -3.04
N GLN A 308 -7.73 -8.26 -3.32
CA GLN A 308 -7.44 -7.53 -4.56
C GLN A 308 -5.99 -7.01 -4.61
N VAL A 309 -5.45 -6.51 -3.48
CA VAL A 309 -4.05 -6.07 -3.39
C VAL A 309 -3.11 -7.24 -3.65
N GLU A 310 -3.33 -8.38 -2.97
CA GLU A 310 -2.53 -9.59 -3.14
C GLU A 310 -2.52 -10.05 -4.60
N GLN A 311 -3.70 -10.15 -5.21
CA GLN A 311 -3.83 -10.54 -6.62
C GLN A 311 -3.08 -9.57 -7.55
N THR A 312 -3.21 -8.27 -7.30
CA THR A 312 -2.59 -7.24 -8.15
C THR A 312 -1.07 -7.26 -8.05
N VAL A 313 -0.51 -7.38 -6.83
CA VAL A 313 0.93 -7.52 -6.61
C VAL A 313 1.46 -8.76 -7.33
N LYS A 314 0.76 -9.91 -7.19
CA LYS A 314 1.15 -11.15 -7.85
C LYS A 314 1.17 -11.04 -9.39
N LEU A 315 0.18 -10.37 -9.96
CA LEU A 315 0.02 -10.25 -11.41
C LEU A 315 0.96 -9.22 -12.03
N ILE A 316 1.21 -8.09 -11.37
CA ILE A 316 1.99 -7.00 -11.98
C ILE A 316 3.48 -7.38 -12.18
N ARG A 317 3.96 -8.39 -11.43
CA ARG A 317 5.29 -8.96 -11.65
C ARG A 317 5.51 -9.43 -13.08
N SER A 318 4.52 -10.11 -13.70
CA SER A 318 4.64 -10.59 -15.08
C SER A 318 4.63 -9.45 -16.11
N LYS A 319 4.31 -8.22 -15.69
CA LYS A 319 4.43 -7.00 -16.51
C LYS A 319 5.78 -6.30 -16.33
N GLY A 320 6.68 -6.87 -15.52
CA GLY A 320 7.99 -6.31 -15.24
C GLY A 320 7.96 -5.18 -14.22
N VAL A 321 6.94 -5.12 -13.35
CA VAL A 321 6.81 -4.07 -12.34
C VAL A 321 7.21 -4.59 -10.96
N GLY A 322 8.08 -3.85 -10.27
CA GLY A 322 8.45 -4.10 -8.88
C GLY A 322 7.59 -3.32 -7.89
N VAL A 323 7.38 -3.87 -6.70
CA VAL A 323 6.63 -3.21 -5.63
C VAL A 323 7.40 -3.40 -4.33
N PHE A 324 7.69 -2.31 -3.64
CA PHE A 324 8.39 -2.31 -2.36
C PHE A 324 7.50 -1.69 -1.30
N PHE A 325 7.19 -2.48 -0.27
CA PHE A 325 6.47 -2.00 0.91
C PHE A 325 7.46 -1.51 1.95
N CYS A 326 7.26 -0.32 2.47
CA CYS A 326 8.03 0.23 3.57
C CYS A 326 7.13 0.46 4.79
N THR A 327 7.46 -0.15 5.92
CA THR A 327 6.64 -0.12 7.13
C THR A 327 7.49 -0.16 8.39
N GLN A 328 6.87 -0.07 9.57
CA GLN A 328 7.60 -0.17 10.83
C GLN A 328 7.93 -1.62 11.19
N LEU A 329 6.93 -2.50 11.15
CA LEU A 329 7.07 -3.93 11.43
C LEU A 329 6.63 -4.75 10.21
N PRO A 330 7.31 -5.86 9.89
CA PRO A 330 6.84 -6.76 8.85
C PRO A 330 5.39 -7.22 9.04
N THR A 331 4.96 -7.41 10.30
CA THR A 331 3.60 -7.84 10.65
C THR A 331 2.50 -6.84 10.32
N ASP A 332 2.85 -5.60 9.94
CA ASP A 332 1.89 -4.60 9.46
C ASP A 332 1.37 -4.92 8.05
N ILE A 333 2.03 -5.85 7.35
CA ILE A 333 1.67 -6.32 6.01
C ILE A 333 1.00 -7.70 6.13
N PRO A 334 -0.12 -7.94 5.43
CA PRO A 334 -0.76 -9.26 5.39
C PRO A 334 0.21 -10.38 4.96
N ASN A 335 0.13 -11.53 5.61
CA ASN A 335 1.04 -12.67 5.36
C ASN A 335 1.03 -13.13 3.90
N ASP A 336 -0.13 -13.12 3.25
CA ASP A 336 -0.27 -13.55 1.85
C ASP A 336 0.53 -12.62 0.91
N ILE A 337 0.58 -11.31 1.22
CA ILE A 337 1.41 -10.33 0.51
C ILE A 337 2.88 -10.47 0.89
N LEU A 338 3.21 -10.60 2.19
CA LEU A 338 4.59 -10.79 2.67
C LEU A 338 5.28 -12.01 2.02
N SER A 339 4.51 -13.05 1.72
CA SER A 339 5.00 -14.26 1.05
C SER A 339 5.42 -14.02 -0.40
N GLN A 340 4.97 -12.93 -1.02
CA GLN A 340 5.32 -12.53 -2.39
C GLN A 340 6.60 -11.68 -2.47
N LEU A 341 7.14 -11.22 -1.34
CA LEU A 341 8.26 -10.27 -1.30
C LEU A 341 9.61 -11.00 -1.33
N GLY A 342 10.37 -10.81 -2.40
CA GLY A 342 11.66 -11.46 -2.62
C GLY A 342 12.84 -10.78 -1.94
N ALA A 343 12.82 -9.46 -1.80
CA ALA A 343 13.84 -8.71 -1.06
C ALA A 343 13.37 -8.36 0.36
N ARG A 344 14.23 -8.50 1.37
CA ARG A 344 13.98 -8.05 2.74
C ARG A 344 15.16 -7.23 3.24
N ILE A 345 14.87 -6.00 3.66
CA ILE A 345 15.82 -5.06 4.26
C ILE A 345 15.22 -4.59 5.59
N GLN A 346 15.73 -5.13 6.69
CA GLN A 346 15.21 -4.86 8.02
C GLN A 346 16.19 -4.00 8.81
N HIS A 347 15.84 -2.74 8.99
CA HIS A 347 16.48 -1.83 9.93
C HIS A 347 16.12 -2.19 11.37
N ALA A 348 16.76 -1.51 12.31
CA ALA A 348 16.59 -1.75 13.74
C ALA A 348 15.11 -1.81 14.17
N LEU A 349 14.80 -2.80 15.01
CA LEU A 349 13.53 -2.93 15.70
C LEU A 349 13.69 -2.47 17.14
N ARG A 350 12.66 -1.81 17.66
CA ARG A 350 12.61 -1.43 19.07
C ARG A 350 11.58 -2.31 19.76
N ALA A 351 12.03 -3.15 20.68
CA ALA A 351 11.15 -4.00 21.46
C ALA A 351 11.07 -3.48 22.91
N PHE A 352 9.99 -2.77 23.23
CA PHE A 352 9.77 -2.23 24.58
C PHE A 352 8.65 -2.96 25.32
N THR A 353 7.77 -3.63 24.58
CA THR A 353 6.62 -4.36 25.11
C THR A 353 6.72 -5.86 24.83
N PRO A 354 5.96 -6.71 25.57
CA PRO A 354 5.86 -8.14 25.26
C PRO A 354 5.36 -8.42 23.83
N ASP A 355 4.46 -7.57 23.32
CA ASP A 355 3.95 -7.71 21.95
C ASP A 355 5.01 -7.37 20.91
N ASP A 356 5.83 -6.34 21.15
CA ASP A 356 6.98 -6.04 20.29
C ASP A 356 7.95 -7.23 20.27
N GLN A 357 8.18 -7.85 21.42
CA GLN A 357 9.06 -9.01 21.49
C GLN A 357 8.51 -10.22 20.73
N LYS A 358 7.19 -10.44 20.82
CA LYS A 358 6.51 -11.45 20.03
C LYS A 358 6.61 -11.16 18.52
N ALA A 359 6.50 -9.89 18.11
CA ALA A 359 6.67 -9.47 16.72
C ALA A 359 8.11 -9.64 16.23
N LEU A 360 9.11 -9.32 17.06
CA LEU A 360 10.53 -9.57 16.79
C LEU A 360 10.81 -11.05 16.58
N SER A 361 10.40 -11.89 17.54
CA SER A 361 10.53 -13.35 17.45
C SER A 361 9.90 -13.93 16.17
N LYS A 362 8.72 -13.42 15.77
CA LYS A 362 8.08 -13.80 14.51
C LYS A 362 8.91 -13.36 13.30
N THR A 363 9.43 -12.15 13.32
CA THR A 363 10.27 -11.58 12.25
C THR A 363 11.53 -12.41 12.04
N VAL A 364 12.26 -12.75 13.11
CA VAL A 364 13.48 -13.57 13.06
C VAL A 364 13.24 -14.92 12.37
N ARG A 365 12.10 -15.57 12.63
CA ARG A 365 11.74 -16.87 12.02
C ARG A 365 11.51 -16.83 10.51
N THR A 366 11.41 -15.64 9.91
CA THR A 366 11.23 -15.47 8.47
C THR A 366 12.55 -15.44 7.69
N TYR A 367 13.70 -15.35 8.39
CA TYR A 367 15.01 -15.31 7.76
C TYR A 367 15.58 -16.72 7.53
N PRO A 368 16.44 -16.89 6.50
CA PRO A 368 17.30 -18.07 6.40
C PRO A 368 18.10 -18.26 7.69
N LYS A 369 18.38 -19.51 8.06
CA LYS A 369 19.25 -19.80 9.20
C LYS A 369 20.66 -19.28 8.92
N THR A 370 21.29 -18.74 9.95
CA THR A 370 22.67 -18.25 9.90
C THR A 370 23.44 -18.76 11.13
N ASP A 371 24.72 -19.10 10.94
CA ASP A 371 25.70 -19.43 11.98
C ASP A 371 26.51 -18.21 12.43
N VAL A 372 26.31 -17.06 11.79
CA VAL A 372 27.12 -15.85 11.99
C VAL A 372 26.47 -14.86 12.96
N TYR A 373 25.14 -14.73 12.93
CA TYR A 373 24.40 -13.73 13.70
C TYR A 373 23.37 -14.36 14.62
N ASP A 374 23.31 -13.88 15.86
CA ASP A 374 22.09 -14.00 16.65
C ASP A 374 21.10 -12.90 16.20
N LEU A 375 20.13 -13.28 15.38
CA LEU A 375 19.22 -12.34 14.73
C LEU A 375 18.34 -11.55 15.70
N GLU A 376 17.98 -12.12 16.84
CA GLU A 376 17.15 -11.41 17.83
C GLU A 376 17.94 -10.26 18.46
N SER A 377 19.18 -10.54 18.88
CA SER A 377 20.11 -9.53 19.39
C SER A 377 20.56 -8.55 18.30
N ALA A 378 20.82 -9.02 17.08
CA ALA A 378 21.26 -8.17 15.98
C ALA A 378 20.19 -7.12 15.61
N LEU A 379 18.94 -7.55 15.42
CA LEU A 379 17.85 -6.66 15.01
C LEU A 379 17.52 -5.57 16.04
N THR A 380 17.83 -5.80 17.32
CA THR A 380 17.68 -4.80 18.39
C THR A 380 18.91 -3.92 18.59
N SER A 381 20.08 -4.37 18.10
CA SER A 381 21.37 -3.68 18.26
C SER A 381 21.83 -2.89 17.03
N LEU A 382 21.12 -3.02 15.91
CA LEU A 382 21.41 -2.30 14.66
C LEU A 382 21.49 -0.78 14.89
N GLY A 383 22.56 -0.17 14.35
CA GLY A 383 22.72 1.28 14.32
C GLY A 383 21.86 1.96 13.25
N ILE A 384 21.87 3.30 13.24
CA ILE A 384 21.21 4.09 12.18
C ILE A 384 21.94 3.87 10.85
N GLY A 385 21.16 3.55 9.81
CA GLY A 385 21.68 3.23 8.49
C GLY A 385 22.40 1.87 8.47
N GLU A 386 22.02 0.96 9.36
CA GLU A 386 22.37 -0.45 9.29
C GLU A 386 21.10 -1.28 9.15
N ALA A 387 21.18 -2.39 8.42
CA ALA A 387 20.06 -3.29 8.23
C ALA A 387 20.51 -4.74 8.12
N VAL A 388 19.63 -5.67 8.51
CA VAL A 388 19.75 -7.08 8.11
C VAL A 388 19.12 -7.25 6.74
N VAL A 389 19.89 -7.80 5.80
CA VAL A 389 19.50 -7.95 4.40
C VAL A 389 19.46 -9.44 4.03
N THR A 390 18.44 -9.83 3.27
CA THR A 390 18.37 -11.08 2.50
C THR A 390 17.51 -10.83 1.26
N VAL A 391 17.97 -11.30 0.11
CA VAL A 391 17.34 -11.03 -1.19
C VAL A 391 17.27 -12.33 -2.00
N LEU A 392 16.67 -12.29 -3.19
CA LEU A 392 16.74 -13.42 -4.10
C LEU A 392 17.94 -13.28 -5.04
N SER A 393 18.70 -14.36 -5.16
CA SER A 393 19.62 -14.56 -6.28
C SER A 393 18.85 -14.62 -7.61
N GLU A 394 19.58 -14.50 -8.73
CA GLU A 394 19.01 -14.63 -10.09
C GLU A 394 18.30 -15.98 -10.27
N LYS A 395 18.76 -17.04 -9.59
CA LYS A 395 18.15 -18.38 -9.57
C LYS A 395 16.92 -18.50 -8.65
N GLY A 396 16.55 -17.44 -7.93
CA GLY A 396 15.43 -17.43 -6.99
C GLY A 396 15.69 -18.08 -5.64
N ALA A 397 16.93 -18.46 -5.34
CA ALA A 397 17.30 -18.89 -3.98
C ALA A 397 17.57 -17.67 -3.09
N PRO A 398 17.17 -17.69 -1.81
CA PRO A 398 17.48 -16.62 -0.87
C PRO A 398 18.98 -16.54 -0.60
N THR A 399 19.52 -15.32 -0.51
CA THR A 399 20.92 -15.07 -0.16
C THR A 399 21.15 -15.28 1.35
N PRO A 400 22.41 -15.52 1.78
CA PRO A 400 22.76 -15.54 3.19
C PRO A 400 22.33 -14.26 3.90
N VAL A 401 21.92 -14.37 5.16
CA VAL A 401 21.61 -13.22 6.00
C VAL A 401 22.85 -12.36 6.18
N ALA A 402 22.73 -11.05 5.94
CA ALA A 402 23.83 -10.11 6.08
C ALA A 402 23.44 -8.92 6.97
N TRP A 403 24.12 -8.74 8.11
CA TRP A 403 24.15 -7.42 8.76
C TRP A 403 24.94 -6.49 7.84
N THR A 404 24.28 -5.45 7.37
CA THR A 404 24.79 -4.55 6.33
C THR A 404 24.92 -3.12 6.85
N ARG A 405 26.10 -2.53 6.70
CA ARG A 405 26.31 -1.08 6.82
C ARG A 405 25.87 -0.45 5.49
N MET A 406 24.79 0.32 5.50
CA MET A 406 24.16 0.82 4.27
C MET A 406 24.94 1.99 3.66
N ARG A 407 24.99 2.08 2.32
CA ARG A 407 25.50 3.25 1.59
C ARG A 407 24.66 4.49 1.86
N VAL A 408 25.25 5.66 1.65
CA VAL A 408 24.57 6.95 1.80
C VAL A 408 23.94 7.33 0.45
N PRO A 409 22.68 7.82 0.43
CA PRO A 409 22.13 8.43 -0.77
C PRO A 409 23.03 9.54 -1.34
N ARG A 410 23.12 9.62 -2.66
CA ARG A 410 23.83 10.67 -3.39
C ARG A 410 23.04 11.97 -3.47
N SER A 411 21.72 11.87 -3.32
CA SER A 411 20.78 12.99 -3.35
C SER A 411 20.62 13.67 -1.98
N LEU A 412 19.98 14.84 -1.95
CA LEU A 412 19.71 15.59 -0.73
C LEU A 412 18.80 14.78 0.20
N MET A 413 19.25 14.55 1.43
CA MET A 413 18.48 13.80 2.45
C MET A 413 17.51 14.68 3.24
N ALA A 414 16.94 15.70 2.59
CA ALA A 414 16.01 16.67 3.14
C ALA A 414 15.03 17.14 2.05
N SER A 415 13.94 17.80 2.45
CA SER A 415 13.01 18.43 1.51
C SER A 415 13.69 19.56 0.72
N ILE A 416 13.27 19.77 -0.53
CA ILE A 416 13.63 20.96 -1.31
C ILE A 416 12.71 22.15 -1.02
N GLY A 417 11.61 21.93 -0.29
CA GLY A 417 10.61 22.93 0.05
C GLY A 417 9.50 23.11 -0.99
N ASP A 418 8.31 23.46 -0.52
CA ASP A 418 7.09 23.55 -1.36
C ASP A 418 7.24 24.52 -2.53
N GLU A 419 7.96 25.64 -2.36
CA GLU A 419 8.18 26.62 -3.44
C GLU A 419 8.93 26.00 -4.63
N ASP A 420 9.98 25.23 -4.34
CA ASP A 420 10.79 24.53 -5.33
C ASP A 420 10.02 23.38 -5.97
N ILE A 421 9.19 22.67 -5.19
CA ILE A 421 8.28 21.61 -5.68
C ILE A 421 7.27 22.20 -6.67
N VAL A 422 6.59 23.30 -6.30
CA VAL A 422 5.61 23.99 -7.16
C VAL A 422 6.29 24.50 -8.44
N ALA A 423 7.50 25.06 -8.32
CA ALA A 423 8.25 25.53 -9.48
C ALA A 423 8.63 24.38 -10.42
N ALA A 424 9.08 23.25 -9.87
CA ALA A 424 9.39 22.05 -10.65
C ALA A 424 8.14 21.47 -11.33
N ALA A 425 7.02 21.35 -10.60
CA ALA A 425 5.75 20.86 -11.14
C ALA A 425 5.24 21.74 -12.29
N LYS A 426 5.31 23.08 -12.17
CA LYS A 426 4.92 24.00 -13.25
C LYS A 426 5.75 23.86 -14.52
N ASN A 427 7.03 23.49 -14.38
CA ASN A 427 7.94 23.28 -15.51
C ASN A 427 7.86 21.86 -16.08
N SER A 428 7.10 20.97 -15.46
CA SER A 428 6.91 19.60 -15.92
C SER A 428 6.24 19.55 -17.29
N ALA A 429 6.69 18.63 -18.15
CA ALA A 429 5.97 18.31 -19.37
C ALA A 429 4.55 17.78 -19.08
N LEU A 430 4.35 17.10 -17.94
CA LEU A 430 3.05 16.58 -17.52
C LEU A 430 2.07 17.68 -17.13
N GLN A 431 2.55 18.86 -16.72
CA GLN A 431 1.68 19.98 -16.38
C GLN A 431 0.84 20.43 -17.58
N SER A 432 1.41 20.43 -18.78
CA SER A 432 0.68 20.76 -20.01
C SER A 432 -0.45 19.77 -20.33
N LYS A 433 -0.33 18.52 -19.89
CA LYS A 433 -1.30 17.46 -20.14
C LYS A 433 -2.34 17.36 -19.04
N TYR A 434 -1.93 17.49 -17.77
CA TYR A 434 -2.78 17.18 -16.62
C TYR A 434 -3.16 18.39 -15.75
N GLY A 435 -2.48 19.52 -15.92
CA GLY A 435 -2.62 20.69 -15.08
C GLY A 435 -4.04 21.26 -15.04
N GLU A 436 -4.76 21.22 -16.15
CA GLU A 436 -6.13 21.74 -16.25
C GLU A 436 -7.16 20.61 -16.21
N THR A 437 -8.14 20.72 -15.32
CA THR A 437 -9.30 19.82 -15.31
C THR A 437 -10.16 20.09 -16.54
N THR A 438 -10.45 19.05 -17.31
CA THR A 438 -11.40 19.14 -18.42
C THR A 438 -12.82 19.36 -17.88
N PRO A 439 -13.50 20.48 -18.23
CA PRO A 439 -14.85 20.75 -17.76
C PRO A 439 -15.81 19.65 -18.19
N GLN A 440 -16.59 19.15 -17.24
CA GLN A 440 -17.65 18.18 -17.53
C GLN A 440 -18.93 18.93 -17.94
N PRO A 441 -19.75 18.37 -18.85
CA PRO A 441 -21.04 18.95 -19.18
C PRO A 441 -21.84 19.20 -17.91
N ALA A 442 -22.30 20.44 -17.71
CA ALA A 442 -23.10 20.79 -16.55
C ALA A 442 -24.33 19.87 -16.47
N ARG A 443 -24.75 19.51 -15.24
CA ARG A 443 -26.05 18.90 -14.99
C ARG A 443 -27.09 19.65 -15.84
N PRO A 444 -27.97 18.96 -16.60
CA PRO A 444 -29.22 19.58 -17.02
C PRO A 444 -29.87 20.06 -15.73
N GLN A 445 -29.93 21.38 -15.52
CA GLN A 445 -30.66 21.92 -14.38
C GLN A 445 -32.07 21.35 -14.48
N ALA A 446 -32.57 20.75 -13.39
CA ALA A 446 -33.98 20.43 -13.30
C ALA A 446 -34.74 21.69 -13.68
N ASP A 447 -35.64 21.55 -14.65
CA ASP A 447 -36.44 22.63 -15.19
C ASP A 447 -36.96 23.51 -14.02
N PRO A 448 -36.68 24.83 -13.97
CA PRO A 448 -37.16 25.68 -12.89
C PRO A 448 -38.70 25.76 -12.82
N SER A 449 -39.40 25.15 -13.80
CA SER A 449 -40.85 24.95 -13.79
C SER A 449 -41.32 23.60 -13.20
N ALA A 450 -40.40 22.70 -12.82
CA ALA A 450 -40.73 21.52 -12.04
C ALA A 450 -41.09 21.94 -10.60
N PRO A 451 -42.25 21.50 -10.05
CA PRO A 451 -42.61 21.84 -8.68
C PRO A 451 -41.52 21.36 -7.73
N GLU A 452 -41.00 22.26 -6.89
CA GLU A 452 -40.08 21.91 -5.81
C GLU A 452 -40.65 20.69 -5.08
N PRO A 453 -39.86 19.60 -4.87
CA PRO A 453 -40.27 18.57 -3.96
C PRO A 453 -40.49 19.24 -2.61
N GLN A 454 -41.75 19.33 -2.20
CA GLN A 454 -42.15 19.89 -0.92
C GLN A 454 -41.22 19.30 0.14
N ALA A 455 -40.43 20.17 0.78
CA ALA A 455 -39.63 19.78 1.92
C ALA A 455 -40.55 19.02 2.87
N ALA A 456 -40.28 17.73 3.06
CA ALA A 456 -40.99 16.94 4.05
C ALA A 456 -40.99 17.75 5.36
N PRO A 457 -42.15 17.92 6.02
CA PRO A 457 -42.21 18.73 7.24
C PRO A 457 -41.14 18.22 8.18
N ARG A 458 -40.21 19.11 8.55
CA ARG A 458 -39.24 18.84 9.61
C ARG A 458 -40.02 18.24 10.76
N SER A 459 -39.69 17.01 11.13
CA SER A 459 -40.16 16.44 12.38
C SER A 459 -39.88 17.48 13.47
N PRO A 460 -40.86 17.87 14.29
CA PRO A 460 -40.60 18.78 15.39
C PRO A 460 -39.44 18.18 16.20
N GLN A 461 -38.39 18.98 16.41
CA GLN A 461 -37.34 18.66 17.36
C GLN A 461 -38.04 18.18 18.62
N ALA A 462 -37.79 16.93 19.02
CA ALA A 462 -38.26 16.43 20.29
C ALA A 462 -37.68 17.35 21.37
N GLN A 463 -38.51 18.26 21.88
CA GLN A 463 -38.26 18.93 23.14
C GLN A 463 -38.17 17.81 24.17
N SER A 464 -37.01 17.70 24.80
CA SER A 464 -36.80 16.83 25.95
C SER A 464 -37.80 17.21 27.03
N ASP A 465 -38.73 16.32 27.35
CA ASP A 465 -39.71 16.43 28.45
C ASP A 465 -39.07 16.30 29.86
N TYR A 466 -37.74 16.39 29.97
CA TYR A 466 -37.10 16.45 31.28
C TYR A 466 -37.14 17.87 31.84
N PRO A 467 -37.70 18.07 33.06
CA PRO A 467 -37.61 19.35 33.73
C PRO A 467 -36.14 19.71 34.00
N PRO A 468 -35.76 21.00 33.92
CA PRO A 468 -34.39 21.41 34.18
C PRO A 468 -33.98 21.06 35.61
N VAL A 469 -32.82 20.42 35.75
CA VAL A 469 -32.24 20.05 37.05
C VAL A 469 -31.88 21.35 37.80
N PRO A 470 -32.31 21.54 39.07
CA PRO A 470 -31.93 22.71 39.85
C PRO A 470 -30.42 22.79 40.06
N SER A 471 -29.85 23.96 39.80
CA SER A 471 -28.43 24.24 40.02
C SER A 471 -28.16 24.56 41.50
N ASN A 472 -27.59 23.58 42.21
CA ASN A 472 -26.85 23.65 43.50
C ASN A 472 -27.40 22.73 44.61
N GLU A 473 -27.23 21.42 44.45
CA GLU A 473 -27.07 20.51 45.59
C GLU A 473 -25.73 19.75 45.48
N PRO A 474 -25.03 19.47 46.59
CA PRO A 474 -23.76 18.74 46.55
C PRO A 474 -23.99 17.30 46.09
N VAL A 475 -23.24 16.89 45.06
CA VAL A 475 -23.24 15.52 44.54
C VAL A 475 -22.81 14.54 45.65
N PRO A 476 -23.61 13.53 46.01
CA PRO A 476 -23.19 12.52 46.97
C PRO A 476 -22.02 11.70 46.41
N PRO A 477 -21.07 11.22 47.26
CA PRO A 477 -19.89 10.52 46.79
C PRO A 477 -20.28 9.24 46.03
N MET A 478 -19.64 9.00 44.89
CA MET A 478 -19.89 7.81 44.08
C MET A 478 -19.59 6.54 44.91
N PRO A 479 -20.42 5.48 44.78
CA PRO A 479 -20.10 4.19 45.36
C PRO A 479 -18.88 3.57 44.66
N GLU A 480 -18.08 2.81 45.41
CA GLU A 480 -16.89 2.14 44.89
C GLU A 480 -17.22 1.21 43.70
N PRO A 481 -16.31 1.07 42.71
CA PRO A 481 -16.54 0.23 41.54
C PRO A 481 -16.74 -1.22 41.94
N ALA A 482 -17.87 -1.82 41.56
CA ALA A 482 -18.11 -3.24 41.75
C ALA A 482 -17.21 -4.06 40.82
N GLU A 483 -16.28 -4.84 41.39
CA GLU A 483 -15.53 -5.84 40.66
C GLU A 483 -16.47 -6.89 40.04
N PRO A 484 -16.31 -7.26 38.75
CA PRO A 484 -17.13 -8.29 38.14
C PRO A 484 -16.79 -9.66 38.74
N LYS A 485 -17.72 -10.21 39.53
CA LYS A 485 -17.64 -11.58 40.05
C LYS A 485 -17.89 -12.59 38.93
N GLY A 486 -16.79 -13.14 38.41
CA GLY A 486 -16.72 -14.48 37.80
C GLY A 486 -17.19 -14.61 36.34
N PRO A 487 -16.82 -15.73 35.70
CA PRO A 487 -17.02 -15.94 34.26
C PRO A 487 -18.49 -16.02 33.90
N SER A 488 -18.80 -15.53 32.69
CA SER A 488 -20.15 -15.40 32.16
C SER A 488 -20.85 -16.76 32.02
N LEU A 489 -22.19 -16.78 32.08
CA LEU A 489 -23.02 -17.99 31.92
C LEU A 489 -22.71 -18.78 30.64
N LEU A 490 -22.26 -18.10 29.58
CA LEU A 490 -21.83 -18.69 28.32
C LEU A 490 -20.50 -19.46 28.45
N GLU A 491 -19.54 -18.98 29.24
CA GLU A 491 -18.27 -19.69 29.50
C GLU A 491 -18.48 -20.95 30.35
N ARG A 492 -19.40 -20.91 31.32
CA ARG A 492 -19.74 -22.09 32.14
C ARG A 492 -20.40 -23.19 31.31
N LEU A 493 -21.22 -22.83 30.33
CA LEU A 493 -21.88 -23.79 29.43
C LEU A 493 -20.89 -24.39 28.41
N TRP A 494 -19.85 -23.65 28.01
CA TRP A 494 -18.85 -24.12 27.05
C TRP A 494 -17.89 -25.16 27.63
N HIS A 495 -17.68 -25.13 28.95
CA HIS A 495 -16.84 -26.09 29.67
C HIS A 495 -17.61 -27.30 30.25
N ASP A 496 -18.93 -27.38 30.01
CA ASP A 496 -19.71 -28.54 30.40
C ASP A 496 -19.42 -29.73 29.47
N ARG A 497 -18.93 -30.82 30.07
CA ARG A 497 -18.57 -32.06 29.38
C ARG A 497 -19.77 -32.74 28.74
N GLU A 498 -20.99 -32.49 29.21
CA GLU A 498 -22.20 -33.04 28.59
C GLU A 498 -22.57 -32.30 27.30
N VAL A 499 -22.41 -30.97 27.28
CA VAL A 499 -22.64 -30.13 26.09
C VAL A 499 -21.62 -30.46 24.99
N GLN A 500 -20.34 -30.62 25.35
CA GLN A 500 -19.31 -31.02 24.38
C GLN A 500 -19.59 -32.41 23.76
N ARG A 501 -20.09 -33.37 24.55
CA ARG A 501 -20.48 -34.70 24.05
C ARG A 501 -21.70 -34.64 23.12
N ALA A 502 -22.65 -33.75 23.37
CA ALA A 502 -23.81 -33.55 22.50
C ALA A 502 -23.40 -32.95 21.15
N VAL A 503 -22.49 -31.97 21.17
CA VAL A 503 -21.92 -31.36 19.95
C VAL A 503 -21.12 -32.38 19.14
N ASP A 504 -20.27 -33.19 19.80
CA ASP A 504 -19.47 -34.22 19.13
C ASP A 504 -20.35 -35.34 18.52
N MET A 505 -21.45 -35.71 19.17
CA MET A 505 -22.42 -36.64 18.60
C MET A 505 -23.16 -36.05 17.40
N GLY A 506 -23.56 -34.78 17.46
CA GLY A 506 -24.18 -34.07 16.33
C GLY A 506 -23.24 -33.98 15.12
N ILE A 507 -21.96 -33.68 15.35
CA ILE A 507 -20.94 -33.65 14.29
C ILE A 507 -20.72 -35.05 13.70
N ARG A 508 -20.70 -36.11 14.52
CA ARG A 508 -20.57 -37.51 14.04
C ARG A 508 -21.75 -37.97 13.19
N GLU A 509 -22.97 -37.62 13.58
CA GLU A 509 -24.19 -37.91 12.81
C GLU A 509 -24.17 -37.19 11.45
N VAL A 510 -23.77 -35.92 11.43
CA VAL A 510 -23.64 -35.13 10.18
C VAL A 510 -22.56 -35.69 9.25
N ILE A 511 -21.43 -36.17 9.80
CA ILE A 511 -20.37 -36.80 9.00
C ILE A 511 -20.85 -38.16 8.46
N LYS A 512 -21.56 -38.97 9.24
CA LYS A 512 -22.16 -40.23 8.77
C LYS A 512 -23.22 -40.00 7.69
N ALA A 513 -24.02 -38.95 7.81
CA ALA A 513 -25.04 -38.58 6.83
C ALA A 513 -24.42 -38.07 5.51
N LYS A 514 -23.27 -37.37 5.57
CA LYS A 514 -22.57 -36.86 4.37
C LYS A 514 -21.62 -37.86 3.71
N PHE A 515 -21.07 -38.84 4.43
CA PHE A 515 -20.05 -39.77 3.91
C PHE A 515 -20.46 -41.24 4.07
N GLY A 516 -21.60 -41.60 3.47
CA GLY A 516 -22.14 -42.96 3.44
C GLY A 516 -21.08 -44.05 3.18
N SER A 517 -21.25 -45.17 3.89
CA SER A 517 -20.38 -46.35 3.97
C SER A 517 -19.81 -46.82 2.62
N THR A 518 -18.51 -46.64 2.40
CA THR A 518 -17.78 -47.37 1.34
C THR A 518 -17.44 -48.77 1.84
N GLY A 519 -18.29 -49.72 1.48
CA GLY A 519 -18.17 -51.14 1.78
C GLY A 519 -16.94 -51.77 1.13
N ARG A 520 -16.17 -52.46 1.96
CA ARG A 520 -15.05 -53.33 1.64
C ARG A 520 -15.56 -54.59 0.93
N ARG A 521 -15.33 -54.76 -0.38
CA ARG A 521 -15.58 -56.02 -1.11
C ARG A 521 -14.28 -56.81 -1.24
N ARG A 522 -14.12 -57.86 -0.41
CA ARG A 522 -13.41 -59.11 -0.75
C ARG A 522 -14.16 -59.77 -1.92
N ARG A 523 -13.63 -60.59 -2.83
CA ARG A 523 -12.50 -61.53 -2.84
C ARG A 523 -12.37 -62.05 -4.29
N LYS A 524 -11.17 -62.27 -4.81
CA LYS A 524 -10.68 -63.58 -5.27
C LYS A 524 -9.19 -63.49 -5.52
#